data_AF-A0A1G8MCJ0-F1
#
_entry.id   AF-A0A1G8MCJ0-F1
#
_cell.length_a   1.000
_cell.length_b   1.000
_cell.length_c   1.000
_cell.angle_alpha   90.00
_cell.angle_beta   90.00
_cell.angle_gamma   90.00
#
_symmetry.space_group_name_H-M   'P 1'
#
loop_
_entity.id
_entity.type
_entity.pdbx_description
1 polymer ?
#
loop_
_entity_poly.entity_id
_entity_poly.type
_entity_poly.pdbx_seq_one_letter_code
_entity_poly.pdbx_strand_id
1 'polypeptide(L)'
;MPRILDHALPVHEHGQSLPRHEDPELTAYLHRHIRAVFSRDTTPPPCYYCSSQQVALRYRGLPPNGIPYFTCKRCGKGFNRRTGTALQSFLRSDKLDAFLPMLSQQRSIASAGERLGVSASMLKRWVRVFRKWLLKLDPSGEWEARVKLGMVPDLPHLQCPNCGNREHFFRHGFVDGNHQGKRMFRCKLCRRCVTEPDAHFSQRKADAESLETASRCDTAKSAAR
;
A
#
# COMPACT_ATOMS: atom_id res chain seq x y z
N MET A 1 -10.09 -12.39 -0.12
CA MET A 1 -9.17 -12.44 -1.28
C MET A 1 -7.73 -12.67 -0.80
N PRO A 2 -6.96 -13.61 -1.38
CA PRO A 2 -5.57 -13.82 -1.01
C PRO A 2 -4.71 -12.66 -1.48
N ARG A 3 -3.77 -12.27 -0.63
CA ARG A 3 -2.76 -11.25 -0.94
C ARG A 3 -1.69 -11.88 -1.83
N ILE A 4 -1.59 -11.41 -3.08
CA ILE A 4 -0.62 -11.93 -4.05
C ILE A 4 0.58 -10.96 -4.12
N LEU A 5 1.77 -11.48 -3.82
CA LEU A 5 3.04 -10.77 -3.90
C LEU A 5 3.95 -11.47 -4.91
N ASP A 6 4.61 -10.68 -5.75
CA ASP A 6 5.56 -11.17 -6.75
C ASP A 6 6.95 -11.33 -6.10
N HIS A 7 7.43 -12.57 -6.00
CA HIS A 7 8.73 -12.85 -5.39
C HIS A 7 9.95 -12.42 -6.22
N ALA A 8 9.74 -12.15 -7.50
CA ALA A 8 10.76 -11.66 -8.42
C ALA A 8 10.94 -10.15 -8.34
N LEU A 9 9.93 -9.39 -7.88
CA LEU A 9 10.08 -7.95 -7.67
C LEU A 9 11.14 -7.67 -6.60
N PRO A 10 12.21 -6.91 -6.93
CA PRO A 10 13.23 -6.58 -5.98
C PRO A 10 12.69 -5.60 -4.94
N VAL A 11 13.10 -5.86 -3.71
CA VAL A 11 12.75 -5.08 -2.52
C VAL A 11 13.42 -3.69 -2.55
N HIS A 12 14.61 -3.58 -3.15
CA HIS A 12 15.39 -2.35 -3.31
C HIS A 12 15.57 -2.00 -4.78
N GLU A 13 15.48 -0.71 -5.11
CA GLU A 13 15.73 -0.16 -6.45
C GLU A 13 17.15 0.37 -6.48
N HIS A 14 18.09 -0.36 -7.09
CA HIS A 14 19.45 0.13 -7.30
C HIS A 14 19.49 1.04 -8.54
N GLY A 15 18.95 2.26 -8.41
CA GLY A 15 19.07 3.31 -9.43
C GLY A 15 18.19 3.18 -10.68
N GLN A 16 17.34 2.16 -10.78
CA GLN A 16 16.38 2.00 -11.88
C GLN A 16 14.93 1.97 -11.37
N SER A 17 14.06 2.73 -12.05
CA SER A 17 12.62 2.77 -11.77
C SER A 17 11.96 1.52 -12.32
N LEU A 18 11.74 0.53 -11.47
CA LEU A 18 10.90 -0.61 -11.84
C LEU A 18 9.44 -0.18 -11.86
N PRO A 19 8.65 -0.55 -12.88
CA PRO A 19 7.23 -0.29 -12.88
C PRO A 19 6.61 -1.00 -11.68
N ARG A 20 6.10 -0.21 -10.73
CA ARG A 20 5.32 -0.71 -9.60
C ARG A 20 3.91 -0.22 -9.79
N HIS A 21 3.01 -1.15 -10.02
CA HIS A 21 1.63 -0.84 -10.34
C HIS A 21 0.90 -0.38 -9.10
N GLU A 22 0.24 0.76 -9.23
CA GLU A 22 -0.79 1.20 -8.32
C GLU A 22 -2.06 0.39 -8.58
N ASP A 23 -2.78 0.06 -7.51
CA ASP A 23 -4.19 -0.28 -7.56
C ASP A 23 -5.03 1.01 -7.46
N PRO A 24 -5.59 1.52 -8.57
CA PRO A 24 -6.34 2.76 -8.57
C PRO A 24 -7.66 2.65 -7.79
N GLU A 25 -8.24 1.45 -7.65
CA GLU A 25 -9.46 1.25 -6.87
C GLU A 25 -9.18 1.45 -5.38
N LEU A 26 -8.09 0.90 -4.87
CA LEU A 26 -7.68 1.10 -3.47
C LEU A 26 -7.38 2.57 -3.20
N THR A 27 -6.68 3.25 -4.11
CA THR A 27 -6.39 4.68 -3.97
C THR A 27 -7.66 5.51 -3.99
N ALA A 28 -8.58 5.27 -4.94
CA ALA A 28 -9.86 5.96 -5.01
C ALA A 28 -10.73 5.71 -3.77
N TYR A 29 -10.75 4.47 -3.27
CA TYR A 29 -11.43 4.08 -2.04
C TYR A 29 -10.92 4.92 -0.86
N LEU A 30 -9.60 4.97 -0.67
CA LEU A 30 -8.98 5.76 0.40
C LEU A 30 -9.25 7.25 0.25
N HIS A 31 -9.12 7.82 -0.96
CA HIS A 31 -9.43 9.24 -1.20
C HIS A 31 -10.86 9.60 -0.81
N ARG A 32 -11.85 8.75 -1.12
CA ARG A 32 -13.24 8.97 -0.73
C ARG A 32 -13.39 9.07 0.80
N HIS A 33 -12.79 8.15 1.55
CA HIS A 33 -12.83 8.18 3.01
C HIS A 33 -12.05 9.37 3.59
N ILE A 34 -10.91 9.72 3.01
CA ILE A 34 -10.11 10.89 3.40
C ILE A 34 -10.90 12.19 3.20
N ARG A 35 -11.61 12.34 2.07
CA ARG A 35 -12.49 13.49 1.81
C ARG A 35 -13.59 13.59 2.86
N ALA A 36 -14.20 12.47 3.26
CA ALA A 36 -15.20 12.44 4.32
C ALA A 36 -14.60 12.86 5.69
N VAL A 37 -13.38 12.43 6.00
CA VAL A 37 -12.67 12.79 7.24
C VAL A 37 -12.35 14.28 7.32
N PHE A 38 -11.94 14.88 6.20
CA PHE A 38 -11.67 16.32 6.10
C PHE A 38 -12.90 17.17 5.74
N SER A 39 -14.09 16.57 5.71
CA SER A 39 -15.32 17.29 5.38
C SER A 39 -15.64 18.37 6.41
N ARG A 40 -15.97 19.56 5.89
CA ARG A 40 -16.42 20.73 6.66
C ARG A 40 -17.93 20.72 6.96
N ASP A 41 -18.62 19.67 6.52
CA ASP A 41 -20.04 19.49 6.80
C ASP A 41 -20.31 19.56 8.30
N THR A 42 -21.29 20.36 8.71
CA THR A 42 -21.68 20.54 10.10
C THR A 42 -22.62 19.45 10.61
N THR A 43 -23.09 18.56 9.72
CA THR A 43 -23.99 17.46 10.06
C THR A 43 -23.28 16.42 10.94
N PRO A 44 -23.75 16.18 12.17
CA PRO A 44 -23.02 15.34 13.12
C PRO A 44 -23.02 13.86 12.69
N PRO A 45 -21.86 13.19 12.62
CA PRO A 45 -21.79 11.75 12.44
C PRO A 45 -22.15 11.01 13.75
N PRO A 46 -22.43 9.69 13.70
CA PRO A 46 -22.58 8.88 14.91
C PRO A 46 -21.35 8.97 15.82
N CYS A 47 -21.57 8.89 17.13
CA CYS A 47 -20.49 9.00 18.11
C CYS A 47 -19.44 7.91 17.92
N TYR A 48 -18.17 8.28 17.73
CA TYR A 48 -17.07 7.32 17.58
C TYR A 48 -16.92 6.37 18.79
N TYR A 49 -17.27 6.81 20.00
CA TYR A 49 -17.04 6.05 21.23
C TYR A 49 -18.19 5.10 21.61
N CYS A 50 -19.43 5.45 21.28
CA CYS A 50 -20.62 4.70 21.73
C CYS A 50 -21.69 4.51 20.65
N SER A 51 -21.39 4.91 19.40
CA SER A 51 -22.25 4.80 18.22
C SER A 51 -23.62 5.50 18.32
N SER A 52 -23.84 6.32 19.35
CA SER A 52 -25.09 7.07 19.50
C SER A 52 -25.24 8.16 18.44
N GLN A 53 -26.48 8.34 17.96
CA GLN A 53 -26.88 9.44 17.07
C GLN A 53 -27.08 10.77 17.82
N GLN A 54 -27.06 10.77 19.15
CA GLN A 54 -27.24 11.97 19.97
C GLN A 54 -25.94 12.79 20.02
N VAL A 55 -25.59 13.41 18.90
CA VAL A 55 -24.36 14.18 18.73
C VAL A 55 -24.72 15.60 18.32
N ALA A 56 -24.11 16.58 18.99
CA ALA A 56 -24.28 18.00 18.68
C ALA A 56 -22.98 18.58 18.13
N LEU A 57 -23.10 19.48 17.15
CA LEU A 57 -22.01 20.35 16.73
C LEU A 57 -21.65 21.30 17.88
N ARG A 58 -20.36 21.40 18.21
CA ARG A 58 -19.83 22.39 19.16
C ARG A 58 -19.32 23.63 18.46
N TYR A 59 -18.49 23.44 17.45
CA TYR A 59 -17.96 24.54 16.64
C TYR A 59 -17.61 24.04 15.23
N ARG A 60 -17.66 24.96 14.26
CA ARG A 60 -17.47 24.65 12.82
C ARG A 60 -15.99 24.43 12.42
N GLY A 61 -15.06 24.84 13.28
CA GLY A 61 -13.62 24.84 13.03
C GLY A 61 -13.17 26.19 12.46
N LEU A 62 -11.96 26.64 12.82
CA LEU A 62 -11.44 27.92 12.31
C LEU A 62 -10.87 27.77 10.88
N PRO A 63 -11.16 28.69 9.96
CA PRO A 63 -10.53 28.72 8.63
C PRO A 63 -9.00 28.84 8.71
N PRO A 64 -8.25 28.39 7.67
CA PRO A 64 -8.73 27.85 6.40
C PRO A 64 -9.05 26.35 6.43
N ASN A 65 -8.54 25.58 7.39
CA ASN A 65 -8.61 24.10 7.41
C ASN A 65 -9.32 23.52 8.64
N GLY A 66 -10.20 24.30 9.26
CA GLY A 66 -10.97 23.90 10.43
C GLY A 66 -11.89 22.72 10.14
N ILE A 67 -11.77 21.69 10.96
CA ILE A 67 -12.67 20.53 10.93
C ILE A 67 -13.72 20.73 12.04
N PRO A 68 -15.01 20.53 11.74
CA PRO A 68 -16.06 20.59 12.75
C PRO A 68 -15.79 19.66 13.93
N TYR A 69 -16.06 20.19 15.13
CA TYR A 69 -15.93 19.46 16.38
C TYR A 69 -17.31 19.19 16.97
N PHE A 70 -17.48 17.97 17.46
CA PHE A 70 -18.75 17.44 17.93
C PHE A 70 -18.65 17.01 19.38
N THR A 71 -19.78 16.91 20.06
CA THR A 71 -19.89 16.31 21.39
C THR A 71 -21.09 15.40 21.44
N CYS A 72 -20.89 14.18 21.94
CA CYS A 72 -21.97 13.24 22.17
C CYS A 72 -22.71 13.57 23.46
N LYS A 73 -24.04 13.73 23.40
CA LYS A 73 -24.88 13.97 24.58
C LYS A 73 -25.03 12.75 25.47
N ARG A 74 -24.88 11.54 24.92
CA ARG A 74 -24.99 10.27 25.68
C ARG A 74 -23.75 9.97 26.54
N CYS A 75 -22.54 10.09 25.97
CA CYS A 75 -21.30 9.76 26.69
C CYS A 75 -20.47 10.99 27.09
N GLY A 76 -20.90 12.20 26.74
CA GLY A 76 -20.22 13.46 27.07
C GLY A 76 -18.92 13.72 26.30
N LYS A 77 -18.39 12.74 25.56
CA LYS A 77 -17.08 12.86 24.90
C LYS A 77 -17.15 13.73 23.64
N GLY A 78 -16.14 14.58 23.49
CA GLY A 78 -15.91 15.37 22.29
C GLY A 78 -15.06 14.61 21.27
N PHE A 79 -15.33 14.84 19.99
CA PHE A 79 -14.59 14.21 18.89
C PHE A 79 -14.74 15.01 17.60
N ASN A 80 -13.90 14.72 16.62
CA ASN A 80 -14.05 15.21 15.25
C ASN A 80 -13.99 14.03 14.27
N ARG A 81 -14.17 14.27 12.98
CA ARG A 81 -14.17 13.20 11.96
C ARG A 81 -12.81 12.50 11.79
N ARG A 82 -11.71 13.10 12.27
CA ARG A 82 -10.40 12.43 12.29
C ARG A 82 -10.29 11.44 13.45
N THR A 83 -11.08 11.60 14.51
CA THR A 83 -11.02 10.72 15.68
C THR A 83 -11.22 9.25 15.25
N GLY A 84 -10.26 8.40 15.62
CA GLY A 84 -10.31 6.96 15.33
C GLY A 84 -9.84 6.53 13.94
N THR A 85 -9.50 7.49 13.08
CA THR A 85 -9.02 7.26 11.70
C THR A 85 -7.50 7.24 11.64
N ALA A 86 -6.94 6.81 10.50
CA ALA A 86 -5.50 6.91 10.27
C ALA A 86 -4.99 8.35 10.29
N LEU A 87 -5.87 9.30 9.99
CA LEU A 87 -5.54 10.70 9.89
C LEU A 87 -5.47 11.42 11.23
N GLN A 88 -5.90 10.83 12.35
CA GLN A 88 -5.86 11.51 13.66
C GLN A 88 -4.46 12.01 14.03
N SER A 89 -3.43 11.21 13.78
CA SER A 89 -2.02 11.54 14.07
C SER A 89 -1.19 11.77 12.81
N PHE A 90 -1.83 11.86 11.65
CA PHE A 90 -1.14 12.11 10.40
C PHE A 90 -0.95 13.63 10.22
N LEU A 91 0.31 14.09 10.36
CA LEU A 91 0.67 15.51 10.36
C LEU A 91 1.18 16.02 9.00
N ARG A 92 1.41 15.12 8.04
CA ARG A 92 2.01 15.41 6.74
C ARG A 92 1.01 15.27 5.61
N SER A 93 -0.12 15.98 5.69
CA SER A 93 -1.16 15.94 4.66
C SER A 93 -0.63 16.30 3.27
N ASP A 94 0.43 17.11 3.20
CA ASP A 94 1.17 17.43 1.97
C ASP A 94 1.74 16.21 1.23
N LYS A 95 2.01 15.11 1.96
CA LYS A 95 2.53 13.86 1.40
C LYS A 95 1.45 12.81 1.16
N LEU A 96 0.20 13.10 1.50
CA LEU A 96 -0.88 12.12 1.47
C LEU A 96 -1.14 11.64 0.04
N ASP A 97 -1.29 12.56 -0.91
CA ASP A 97 -1.59 12.23 -2.31
C ASP A 97 -0.46 11.41 -2.97
N ALA A 98 0.80 11.65 -2.60
CA ALA A 98 1.93 10.84 -3.05
C ALA A 98 2.02 9.48 -2.32
N PHE A 99 1.53 9.40 -1.08
CA PHE A 99 1.61 8.20 -0.25
C PHE A 99 0.55 7.15 -0.61
N LEU A 100 -0.68 7.56 -0.94
CA LEU A 100 -1.79 6.62 -1.17
C LEU A 100 -1.53 5.65 -2.33
N PRO A 101 -1.09 6.11 -3.52
CA PRO A 101 -0.69 5.21 -4.61
C PRO A 101 0.38 4.20 -4.21
N MET A 102 1.29 4.58 -3.31
CA MET A 102 2.38 3.70 -2.89
C MET A 102 1.91 2.55 -2.01
N LEU A 103 0.72 2.63 -1.38
CA LEU A 103 0.23 1.57 -0.49
C LEU A 103 0.05 0.23 -1.23
N SER A 104 -0.44 0.28 -2.47
CA SER A 104 -0.64 -0.91 -3.32
C SER A 104 0.63 -1.38 -4.02
N GLN A 105 1.67 -0.54 -4.08
CA GLN A 105 2.94 -0.90 -4.68
C GLN A 105 3.72 -1.84 -3.77
N GLN A 106 4.11 -3.00 -4.31
CA GLN A 106 5.01 -3.90 -3.61
C GLN A 106 6.41 -3.30 -3.61
N ARG A 107 6.75 -2.49 -2.61
CA ARG A 107 8.01 -1.73 -2.48
C ARG A 107 8.52 -1.83 -1.05
N SER A 108 9.83 -1.73 -0.82
CA SER A 108 10.34 -1.59 0.56
C SER A 108 9.96 -0.26 1.20
N ILE A 109 9.83 -0.26 2.53
CA ILE A 109 9.65 0.97 3.31
C ILE A 109 10.82 1.94 3.11
N ALA A 110 12.06 1.43 3.01
CA ALA A 110 13.25 2.26 2.82
C ALA A 110 13.17 3.03 1.49
N SER A 111 12.97 2.32 0.38
CA SER A 111 12.88 2.92 -0.95
C SER A 111 11.67 3.87 -1.09
N ALA A 112 10.54 3.54 -0.47
CA ALA A 112 9.38 4.43 -0.46
C ALA A 112 9.61 5.69 0.39
N GLY A 113 10.34 5.56 1.50
CA GLY A 113 10.74 6.68 2.35
C GLY A 113 11.62 7.67 1.62
N GLU A 114 12.64 7.17 0.90
CA GLU A 114 13.51 7.98 0.04
C GLU A 114 12.70 8.76 -1.01
N ARG A 115 11.77 8.10 -1.73
CA ARG A 115 10.94 8.77 -2.74
C ARG A 115 9.99 9.82 -2.16
N LEU A 116 9.46 9.60 -0.96
CA LEU A 116 8.54 10.56 -0.31
C LEU A 116 9.29 11.67 0.44
N GLY A 117 10.60 11.53 0.66
CA GLY A 117 11.40 12.42 1.50
C GLY A 117 11.06 12.29 2.99
N VAL A 118 10.81 11.05 3.45
CA VAL A 118 10.42 10.75 4.84
C VAL A 118 11.24 9.59 5.39
N SER A 119 11.45 9.58 6.71
CA SER A 119 12.18 8.48 7.35
C SER A 119 11.42 7.15 7.24
N ALA A 120 12.15 6.05 7.08
CA ALA A 120 11.58 4.70 7.01
C ALA A 120 10.72 4.36 8.25
N SER A 121 11.15 4.78 9.45
CA SER A 121 10.39 4.59 10.69
C SER A 121 9.03 5.30 10.67
N MET A 122 8.98 6.53 10.14
CA MET A 122 7.74 7.28 10.00
C MET A 122 6.80 6.61 9.00
N LEU A 123 7.33 6.20 7.83
CA LEU A 123 6.54 5.54 6.81
C LEU A 123 6.00 4.18 7.29
N LYS A 124 6.82 3.39 8.00
CA LYS A 124 6.38 2.13 8.64
C LYS A 124 5.20 2.37 9.60
N ARG A 125 5.24 3.48 10.36
CA ARG A 125 4.13 3.87 11.23
C ARG A 125 2.89 4.22 10.42
N TRP A 126 3.02 4.98 9.33
CA TRP A 126 1.90 5.34 8.47
C TRP A 126 1.22 4.11 7.88
N VAL A 127 1.99 3.20 7.27
CA VAL A 127 1.45 1.94 6.70
C VAL A 127 0.69 1.14 7.77
N ARG A 128 1.25 0.98 8.96
CA ARG A 128 0.59 0.26 10.06
C ARG A 128 -0.76 0.88 10.44
N VAL A 129 -0.80 2.20 10.56
CA VAL A 129 -2.00 2.91 10.97
C VAL A 129 -3.06 2.87 9.87
N PHE A 130 -2.67 2.98 8.60
CA PHE A 130 -3.58 2.85 7.44
C PHE A 130 -4.17 1.44 7.34
N ARG A 131 -3.37 0.38 7.52
CA ARG A 131 -3.88 -1.00 7.52
C ARG A 131 -4.91 -1.23 8.63
N LYS A 132 -4.64 -0.74 9.84
CA LYS A 132 -5.62 -0.78 10.95
C LYS A 132 -6.89 -0.01 10.63
N TRP A 133 -6.77 1.11 9.93
CA TRP A 133 -7.93 1.92 9.55
C TRP A 133 -8.75 1.24 8.44
N LEU A 134 -8.10 0.64 7.43
CA LEU A 134 -8.77 -0.15 6.40
C LEU A 134 -9.62 -1.28 7.00
N LEU A 135 -9.09 -2.02 7.97
CA LEU A 135 -9.85 -3.09 8.66
C LEU A 135 -11.06 -2.57 9.45
N LYS A 136 -11.04 -1.31 9.89
CA LYS A 136 -12.21 -0.68 10.52
C LYS A 136 -13.25 -0.24 9.50
N LEU A 137 -12.81 0.22 8.32
CA LEU A 137 -13.70 0.66 7.24
C LEU A 137 -14.35 -0.55 6.55
N ASP A 138 -13.58 -1.61 6.35
CA ASP A 138 -13.96 -2.85 5.71
C ASP A 138 -13.45 -4.05 6.53
N PRO A 139 -14.30 -4.63 7.40
CA PRO A 139 -13.96 -5.79 8.20
C PRO A 139 -13.67 -7.06 7.40
N SER A 140 -14.06 -7.14 6.11
CA SER A 140 -13.73 -8.29 5.26
C SER A 140 -12.21 -8.39 4.99
N GLY A 141 -11.50 -7.27 5.12
CA GLY A 141 -10.07 -7.17 4.89
C GLY A 141 -9.68 -7.17 3.42
N GLU A 142 -10.63 -7.07 2.49
CA GLU A 142 -10.34 -7.06 1.05
C GLU A 142 -9.43 -5.90 0.67
N TRP A 143 -9.71 -4.68 1.13
CA TRP A 143 -8.86 -3.52 0.85
C TRP A 143 -7.50 -3.61 1.55
N GLU A 144 -7.45 -4.16 2.75
CA GLU A 144 -6.20 -4.34 3.51
C GLU A 144 -5.30 -5.38 2.83
N ALA A 145 -5.88 -6.42 2.21
CA ALA A 145 -5.17 -7.43 1.42
C ALA A 145 -4.35 -6.80 0.29
N ARG A 146 -4.87 -5.73 -0.33
CA ARG A 146 -4.25 -5.04 -1.47
C ARG A 146 -3.10 -4.10 -1.10
N VAL A 147 -2.91 -3.77 0.18
CA VAL A 147 -1.77 -2.96 0.63
C VAL A 147 -0.50 -3.81 0.57
N LYS A 148 0.39 -3.57 -0.41
CA LYS A 148 1.66 -4.29 -0.64
C LYS A 148 2.90 -3.59 -0.08
N LEU A 149 2.79 -2.30 0.27
CA LEU A 149 3.92 -1.50 0.72
C LEU A 149 4.59 -2.07 1.99
N GLY A 150 5.90 -2.26 1.91
CA GLY A 150 6.73 -2.75 3.00
C GLY A 150 6.66 -4.25 3.24
N MET A 151 5.93 -5.00 2.41
CA MET A 151 5.89 -6.46 2.54
C MET A 151 7.02 -7.12 1.76
N VAL A 152 7.44 -8.25 2.30
CA VAL A 152 8.42 -9.14 1.69
C VAL A 152 7.62 -10.32 1.11
N PRO A 153 7.70 -10.59 -0.20
CA PRO A 153 7.03 -11.74 -0.80
C PRO A 153 7.58 -13.03 -0.21
N ASP A 154 6.76 -14.08 -0.12
CA ASP A 154 7.28 -15.40 0.23
C ASP A 154 8.22 -15.93 -0.85
N LEU A 155 9.07 -16.90 -0.49
CA LEU A 155 9.89 -17.58 -1.49
C LEU A 155 8.98 -18.52 -2.31
N PRO A 156 9.22 -18.68 -3.63
CA PRO A 156 8.56 -19.74 -4.39
C PRO A 156 8.95 -21.11 -3.83
N HIS A 157 8.20 -22.14 -4.20
CA HIS A 157 8.60 -23.51 -3.95
C HIS A 157 9.91 -23.80 -4.72
N LEU A 158 11.02 -23.83 -3.98
CA LEU A 158 12.35 -24.07 -4.49
C LEU A 158 12.86 -25.42 -3.97
N GLN A 159 13.65 -26.11 -4.78
CA GLN A 159 14.43 -27.26 -4.36
C GLN A 159 15.84 -27.11 -4.90
N CYS A 160 16.85 -27.21 -4.02
CA CYS A 160 18.23 -27.13 -4.45
C CYS A 160 18.62 -28.42 -5.18
N PRO A 161 19.07 -28.36 -6.46
CA PRO A 161 19.46 -29.55 -7.20
C PRO A 161 20.73 -30.21 -6.67
N ASN A 162 21.53 -29.49 -5.86
CA ASN A 162 22.80 -30.00 -5.34
C ASN A 162 22.65 -30.68 -3.96
N CYS A 163 21.88 -30.10 -3.03
CA CYS A 163 21.77 -30.62 -1.66
C CYS A 163 20.33 -30.91 -1.21
N GLY A 164 19.34 -30.77 -2.08
CA GLY A 164 17.93 -31.06 -1.77
C GLY A 164 17.21 -30.03 -0.89
N ASN A 165 17.90 -29.00 -0.35
CA ASN A 165 17.30 -27.98 0.50
C ASN A 165 16.06 -27.29 -0.12
N ARG A 166 15.00 -27.11 0.68
CA ARG A 166 13.73 -26.49 0.23
C ARG A 166 13.35 -25.20 0.95
N GLU A 167 13.96 -24.89 2.10
CA GLU A 167 13.50 -23.80 2.97
C GLU A 167 14.43 -22.59 2.95
N HIS A 168 15.74 -22.83 2.93
CA HIS A 168 16.71 -21.78 3.19
C HIS A 168 17.34 -21.25 1.89
N PHE A 169 16.75 -20.20 1.34
CA PHE A 169 17.29 -19.49 0.18
C PHE A 169 17.46 -17.99 0.45
N PHE A 170 18.48 -17.39 -0.17
CA PHE A 170 18.63 -15.94 -0.29
C PHE A 170 18.16 -15.47 -1.66
N ARG A 171 17.51 -14.31 -1.73
CA ARG A 171 17.30 -13.61 -3.00
C ARG A 171 18.66 -13.07 -3.46
N HIS A 172 19.14 -13.51 -4.62
CA HIS A 172 20.48 -13.17 -5.09
C HIS A 172 20.46 -12.05 -6.13
N GLY A 173 19.63 -12.18 -7.17
CA GLY A 173 19.61 -11.26 -8.29
C GLY A 173 18.76 -11.78 -9.42
N PHE A 174 19.15 -11.47 -10.65
CA PHE A 174 18.52 -11.98 -11.87
C PHE A 174 19.55 -12.70 -12.74
N VAL A 175 19.07 -13.61 -13.58
CA VAL A 175 19.89 -14.22 -14.64
C VAL A 175 20.43 -13.11 -15.54
N ASP A 176 21.74 -13.18 -15.83
CA ASP A 176 22.49 -12.22 -16.66
C ASP A 176 22.42 -10.75 -16.19
N GLY A 177 22.03 -10.51 -14.93
CA GLY A 177 21.83 -9.16 -14.39
C GLY A 177 20.62 -8.43 -14.98
N ASN A 178 19.88 -9.03 -15.90
CA ASN A 178 18.69 -8.44 -16.50
C ASN A 178 17.51 -8.50 -15.53
N HIS A 179 17.04 -7.35 -15.03
CA HIS A 179 15.89 -7.25 -14.12
C HIS A 179 14.56 -7.76 -14.70
N GLN A 180 14.46 -7.88 -16.02
CA GLN A 180 13.32 -8.51 -16.70
C GLN A 180 13.47 -10.03 -16.82
N GLY A 181 14.66 -10.58 -16.56
CA GLY A 181 14.95 -12.00 -16.63
C GLY A 181 14.43 -12.80 -15.43
N LYS A 182 14.80 -14.08 -15.37
CA LYS A 182 14.43 -14.95 -14.26
C LYS A 182 15.12 -14.51 -12.97
N ARG A 183 14.38 -14.45 -11.87
CA ARG A 183 14.92 -14.21 -10.53
C ARG A 183 15.82 -15.39 -10.12
N MET A 184 16.94 -15.08 -9.49
CA MET A 184 17.90 -16.07 -8.98
C MET A 184 17.92 -16.07 -7.46
N PHE A 185 17.94 -17.27 -6.91
CA PHE A 185 18.00 -17.57 -5.49
C PHE A 185 19.27 -18.37 -5.18
N ARG A 186 19.92 -18.09 -4.05
CA ARG A 186 21.11 -18.82 -3.61
C ARG A 186 20.78 -19.69 -2.41
N CYS A 187 21.03 -20.99 -2.51
CA CYS A 187 20.87 -21.92 -1.39
C CYS A 187 21.81 -21.53 -0.24
N LYS A 188 21.30 -21.46 1.00
CA LYS A 188 22.13 -21.10 2.16
C LYS A 188 23.11 -22.20 2.56
N LEU A 189 22.82 -23.46 2.25
CA LEU A 189 23.63 -24.60 2.67
C LEU A 189 24.83 -24.83 1.75
N CYS A 190 24.58 -24.99 0.44
CA CYS A 190 25.64 -25.34 -0.52
C CYS A 190 26.01 -24.18 -1.46
N ARG A 191 25.42 -23.01 -1.28
CA ARG A 191 25.65 -21.79 -2.09
C ARG A 191 25.30 -21.92 -3.59
N ARG A 192 24.72 -23.04 -4.03
CA ARG A 192 24.25 -23.24 -5.41
C ARG A 192 23.12 -22.28 -5.73
N CYS A 193 23.16 -21.68 -6.92
CA CYS A 193 22.10 -20.83 -7.43
C CYS A 193 21.00 -21.65 -8.11
N VAL A 194 19.75 -21.24 -7.89
CA VAL A 194 18.53 -21.82 -8.45
C VAL A 194 17.70 -20.67 -9.00
N THR A 195 17.09 -20.82 -10.16
CA THR A 195 16.22 -19.80 -10.76
C THR A 195 14.77 -19.97 -10.31
N GLU A 196 13.98 -18.92 -10.45
CA GLU A 196 12.53 -19.02 -10.24
C GLU A 196 11.88 -20.06 -11.18
N PRO A 197 10.74 -20.65 -10.78
CA PRO A 197 9.98 -21.55 -11.65
C PRO A 197 9.45 -20.86 -12.92
N ASP A 198 9.48 -21.59 -14.03
CA ASP A 198 9.11 -21.07 -15.36
C ASP A 198 7.67 -20.57 -15.44
N ALA A 199 6.72 -21.24 -14.76
CA ALA A 199 5.32 -20.84 -14.72
C ALA A 199 5.14 -19.41 -14.15
N HIS A 200 5.87 -19.07 -13.08
CA HIS A 200 5.80 -17.74 -12.49
C HIS A 200 6.45 -16.70 -13.41
N PHE A 201 7.61 -17.02 -14.00
CA PHE A 201 8.27 -16.13 -14.96
C PHE A 201 7.36 -15.79 -16.15
N SER A 202 6.69 -16.78 -16.73
CA SER A 202 5.74 -16.59 -17.83
C SER A 202 4.56 -15.71 -17.44
N GLN A 203 3.99 -15.91 -16.24
CA GLN A 203 2.89 -15.06 -15.75
C GLN A 203 3.33 -13.61 -15.60
N ARG A 204 4.50 -13.35 -15.00
CA ARG A 204 5.04 -11.99 -14.87
C ARG A 204 5.21 -11.29 -16.21
N LYS A 205 5.69 -12.03 -17.21
CA LYS A 205 5.89 -11.51 -18.57
C LYS A 205 4.55 -11.12 -19.20
N ALA A 206 3.53 -11.99 -19.07
CA ALA A 206 2.18 -11.71 -19.56
C ALA A 206 1.52 -10.51 -18.85
N ASP A 207 1.70 -10.39 -17.53
CA ASP A 207 1.19 -9.25 -16.75
C ASP A 207 1.85 -7.94 -17.22
N ALA A 208 3.18 -7.94 -17.42
CA ALA A 208 3.91 -6.78 -17.90
C ALA A 208 3.46 -6.35 -19.32
N GLU A 209 3.29 -7.30 -20.24
CA GLU A 209 2.81 -7.04 -21.61
C GLU A 209 1.38 -6.47 -21.62
N SER A 210 0.51 -6.99 -20.76
CA SER A 210 -0.87 -6.50 -20.61
C SER A 210 -0.91 -5.05 -20.10
N LEU A 211 0.00 -4.70 -19.20
CA LEU A 211 0.12 -3.36 -18.62
C LEU A 211 0.72 -2.34 -19.60
N GLU A 212 1.70 -2.73 -20.41
CA GLU A 212 2.21 -1.89 -21.50
C GLU A 212 1.12 -1.61 -22.54
N THR A 213 0.29 -2.61 -22.83
CA THR A 213 -0.83 -2.48 -23.77
C THR A 213 -1.93 -1.54 -23.24
N ALA A 214 -2.26 -1.63 -21.94
CA ALA A 214 -3.21 -0.73 -21.29
C ALA A 214 -2.71 0.73 -21.29
N SER A 215 -1.44 0.95 -20.96
CA SER A 215 -0.80 2.28 -20.94
C SER A 215 -0.79 2.94 -22.33
N ARG A 216 -0.55 2.16 -23.40
CA ARG A 216 -0.61 2.64 -24.80
C ARG A 216 -2.03 3.01 -25.23
N CYS A 217 -3.05 2.30 -24.74
CA CYS A 217 -4.45 2.59 -25.05
C CYS A 217 -4.93 3.89 -24.38
N ASP A 218 -4.46 4.17 -23.16
CA ASP A 218 -4.79 5.41 -22.44
C ASP A 218 -4.10 6.64 -23.07
N THR A 219 -2.86 6.51 -23.54
CA THR A 219 -2.16 7.60 -24.27
C THR A 219 -2.80 7.88 -25.62
N ALA A 220 -3.26 6.86 -26.36
CA ALA A 220 -3.98 7.04 -27.62
C ALA A 220 -5.33 7.76 -27.44
N LYS A 221 -6.05 7.50 -26.33
CA LYS A 221 -7.31 8.20 -26.02
C LYS A 221 -7.13 9.65 -25.59
N SER A 222 -6.01 10.00 -24.97
CA SER A 222 -5.69 11.39 -24.60
C SER A 222 -5.20 12.25 -25.77
N ALA A 223 -4.63 11.66 -26.82
CA ALA A 223 -4.18 12.38 -28.02
C ALA A 223 -5.29 12.66 -29.05
N ALA A 224 -6.46 12.07 -28.87
CA ALA A 224 -7.63 12.23 -29.75
C ALA A 224 -8.67 13.23 -29.21
N ARG A 225 -8.29 14.10 -28.26
CA ARG A 225 -9.14 15.17 -27.69
C ARG A 225 -8.54 16.54 -27.91
#